data_AF-A0A9D4BZN7-F1
#
_entry.id   AF-A0A9D4BZN7-F1
#
_cell.length_a   1.000
_cell.length_b   1.000
_cell.length_c   1.000
_cell.angle_alpha   90.00
_cell.angle_beta   90.00
_cell.angle_gamma   90.00
#
_symmetry.space_group_name_H-M   'P 1'
#
loop_
_entity.id
_entity.type
_entity.pdbx_description
1 polymer ?
#
loop_
_entity_poly.entity_id
_entity_poly.type
_entity_poly.pdbx_seq_one_letter_code
_entity_poly.pdbx_strand_id
1 'polypeptide(L)'
;MDQNEKLAMFGVTHVLAIDGFSSKIVGSKTMAVKNNLLIYDCVYRNEMQHSENHKIERMWPEVNQRVNYPIKAVLVDMVNQDQLDMDDQLVKYCVSSLVTLIAEYGLTRFVHSWNCHRIPGHGIPNNIGSESTRARVGEDAFPSAETSAAMYAQDLGSSLTAYSPYGTDPFSSEEARKLFQDTFNHEIPDLHFFIE
;
A
#
# COMPACT_ATOMS: atom_id res chain seq x y z
N MET A 1 -18.36 -10.44 -11.69
CA MET A 1 -17.38 -10.37 -10.59
C MET A 1 -16.49 -9.20 -10.88
N ASP A 2 -16.40 -8.22 -9.98
CA ASP A 2 -15.47 -7.09 -10.14
C ASP A 2 -14.04 -7.65 -10.17
N GLN A 3 -13.23 -7.25 -11.16
CA GLN A 3 -11.83 -7.69 -11.25
C GLN A 3 -10.93 -6.96 -10.25
N ASN A 4 -11.42 -5.87 -9.65
CA ASN A 4 -10.71 -5.08 -8.67
C ASN A 4 -11.54 -5.04 -7.38
N GLU A 5 -11.53 -6.15 -6.64
CA GLU A 5 -12.20 -6.22 -5.35
C GLU A 5 -11.59 -5.19 -4.41
N LYS A 6 -12.42 -4.24 -3.95
CA LYS A 6 -11.97 -3.17 -3.07
C LYS A 6 -12.17 -3.58 -1.61
N LEU A 7 -11.09 -3.55 -0.84
CA LEU A 7 -11.16 -3.55 0.63
C LEU A 7 -11.51 -2.16 1.19
N ALA A 8 -12.20 -1.32 0.41
CA ALA A 8 -12.49 0.07 0.75
C ALA A 8 -13.29 0.18 2.07
N MET A 9 -14.19 -0.77 2.34
CA MET A 9 -14.97 -0.82 3.58
C MET A 9 -14.12 -1.16 4.83
N PHE A 10 -12.89 -1.62 4.66
CA PHE A 10 -11.95 -1.90 5.73
C PHE A 10 -10.77 -0.92 5.72
N GLY A 11 -10.84 0.13 4.89
CA GLY A 11 -9.76 1.09 4.73
C GLY A 11 -8.48 0.40 4.27
N VAL A 12 -8.50 -0.22 3.09
CA VAL A 12 -7.28 -0.70 2.43
C VAL A 12 -7.34 -0.40 0.94
N THR A 13 -6.26 0.20 0.46
CA THR A 13 -5.99 0.55 -0.93
C THR A 13 -4.55 0.15 -1.26
N HIS A 14 -4.36 -0.56 -2.36
CA HIS A 14 -3.04 -0.91 -2.87
C HIS A 14 -2.70 -0.09 -4.11
N VAL A 15 -1.44 0.29 -4.24
CA VAL A 15 -0.86 0.89 -5.44
C VAL A 15 0.39 0.12 -5.80
N LEU A 16 0.54 -0.20 -7.08
CA LEU A 16 1.65 -0.98 -7.63
C LEU A 16 2.22 -0.23 -8.84
N ALA A 17 3.55 -0.16 -8.92
CA ALA A 17 4.28 0.28 -10.10
C ALA A 17 4.93 -0.94 -10.75
N ILE A 18 4.71 -1.07 -12.06
CA ILE A 18 5.16 -2.20 -12.86
C ILE A 18 6.00 -1.66 -14.01
N ASP A 19 7.20 -2.20 -14.20
CA ASP A 19 8.00 -1.94 -15.38
C ASP A 19 7.39 -2.68 -16.58
N GLY A 20 6.98 -1.93 -17.61
CA GLY A 20 6.29 -2.48 -18.76
C GLY A 20 7.18 -3.27 -19.72
N PHE A 21 8.50 -3.25 -19.53
CA PHE A 21 9.44 -4.08 -20.31
C PHE A 21 9.62 -5.48 -19.70
N SER A 22 9.82 -5.58 -18.39
CA SER A 22 10.10 -6.84 -17.70
C SER A 22 8.90 -7.46 -16.97
N SER A 23 7.78 -6.74 -16.89
CA SER A 23 6.64 -7.04 -16.00
C SER A 23 7.04 -7.14 -14.52
N LYS A 24 8.20 -6.59 -14.14
CA LYS A 24 8.68 -6.55 -12.76
C LYS A 24 7.87 -5.52 -11.98
N ILE A 25 7.38 -5.90 -10.82
CA ILE A 25 6.83 -4.94 -9.86
C ILE A 25 8.02 -4.25 -9.22
N VAL A 26 8.14 -2.95 -9.47
CA VAL A 26 9.27 -2.14 -9.03
C VAL A 26 8.97 -1.41 -7.72
N GLY A 27 7.72 -0.97 -7.53
CA GLY A 27 7.27 -0.39 -6.27
C GLY A 27 5.85 -0.81 -5.91
N SER A 28 5.55 -0.78 -4.62
CA SER A 28 4.24 -1.11 -4.08
C SER A 28 3.96 -0.34 -2.80
N LYS A 29 2.72 0.06 -2.58
CA LYS A 29 2.31 0.68 -1.31
C LYS A 29 0.87 0.35 -0.96
N THR A 30 0.64 0.03 0.31
CA THR A 30 -0.68 -0.09 0.92
C THR A 30 -0.97 1.11 1.81
N MET A 31 -2.22 1.56 1.81
CA MET A 31 -2.70 2.69 2.60
C MET A 31 -4.19 2.57 2.88
N ALA A 32 -4.67 3.21 3.94
CA ALA A 32 -6.06 3.13 4.33
C ALA A 32 -7.01 3.72 3.27
N VAL A 33 -6.68 4.94 2.85
CA VAL A 33 -7.32 5.66 1.75
C VAL A 33 -6.22 6.17 0.83
N LYS A 34 -6.54 6.25 -0.46
CA LYS A 34 -5.64 6.78 -1.47
C LYS A 34 -5.08 8.14 -1.05
N ASN A 35 -3.76 8.21 -0.85
CA ASN A 35 -3.02 9.41 -0.53
C ASN A 35 -2.06 9.71 -1.67
N ASN A 36 -2.31 10.79 -2.40
CA ASN A 36 -1.54 11.11 -3.61
C ASN A 36 -0.08 11.49 -3.30
N LEU A 37 0.18 12.06 -2.11
CA LEU A 37 1.53 12.43 -1.69
C LEU A 37 2.35 11.17 -1.38
N LEU A 38 1.78 10.24 -0.61
CA LEU A 38 2.44 8.96 -0.32
C LEU A 38 2.67 8.14 -1.60
N ILE A 39 1.71 8.16 -2.53
CA ILE A 39 1.90 7.50 -3.83
C ILE A 39 3.06 8.16 -4.59
N TYR A 40 3.11 9.48 -4.59
CA TYR A 40 4.18 10.19 -5.27
C TYR A 40 5.54 9.85 -4.66
N ASP A 41 5.73 9.99 -3.35
CA ASP A 41 7.04 9.74 -2.74
C ASP A 41 7.41 8.25 -2.72
N CYS A 42 6.50 7.37 -2.29
CA CYS A 42 6.83 5.95 -2.11
C CYS A 42 6.87 5.15 -3.41
N VAL A 43 6.11 5.56 -4.44
CA VAL A 43 5.95 4.79 -5.68
C VAL A 43 6.47 5.56 -6.88
N TYR A 44 6.05 6.80 -7.11
CA TYR A 44 6.45 7.51 -8.33
C TYR A 44 7.92 7.94 -8.28
N ARG A 45 8.30 8.68 -7.24
CA ARG A 45 9.64 9.27 -7.07
C ARG A 45 10.72 8.21 -6.90
N ASN A 46 10.44 7.16 -6.13
CA ASN A 46 11.35 6.03 -5.96
C ASN A 46 11.55 5.24 -7.26
N GLU A 47 10.47 5.01 -8.03
CA GLU A 47 10.51 4.06 -9.15
C GLU A 47 10.72 4.69 -10.54
N MET A 48 10.46 6.00 -10.69
CA MET A 48 10.78 6.76 -11.92
C MET A 48 12.28 6.79 -12.24
N GLN A 49 13.11 6.30 -11.33
CA GLN A 49 14.51 6.00 -11.61
C GLN A 49 14.69 4.85 -12.64
N HIS A 50 13.63 4.11 -13.04
CA HIS A 50 13.78 2.85 -13.77
C HIS A 50 12.96 2.66 -15.07
N SER A 51 12.04 3.53 -15.52
CA SER A 51 11.22 3.20 -16.72
C SER A 51 10.37 4.32 -17.36
N GLU A 52 10.54 4.55 -18.67
CA GLU A 52 9.59 5.29 -19.55
C GLU A 52 8.43 4.42 -20.09
N ASN A 53 8.42 3.11 -19.80
CA ASN A 53 7.45 2.16 -20.36
C ASN A 53 6.47 1.68 -19.28
N HIS A 54 5.40 2.43 -19.02
CA HIS A 54 4.30 1.90 -18.22
C HIS A 54 3.35 1.09 -19.09
N LYS A 55 3.31 -0.23 -18.86
CA LYS A 55 2.26 -1.08 -19.41
C LYS A 55 1.19 -1.27 -18.34
N ILE A 56 -0.07 -1.02 -18.71
CA ILE A 56 -1.21 -1.37 -17.84
C ILE A 56 -1.35 -2.89 -17.87
N GLU A 57 -0.77 -3.56 -16.88
CA GLU A 57 -0.91 -5.01 -16.71
C GLU A 57 -2.05 -5.37 -15.76
N ARG A 58 -2.76 -6.46 -16.05
CA ARG A 58 -3.82 -7.01 -15.19
C ARG A 58 -3.20 -7.81 -14.04
N MET A 59 -2.72 -7.11 -13.01
CA MET A 59 -2.17 -7.72 -11.79
C MET A 59 -3.24 -8.03 -10.73
N TRP A 60 -4.36 -7.31 -10.78
CA TRP A 60 -5.40 -7.34 -9.75
C TRP A 60 -5.99 -8.73 -9.45
N PRO A 61 -6.21 -9.62 -10.43
CA PRO A 61 -6.68 -10.98 -10.13
C PRO A 61 -5.76 -11.74 -9.17
N GLU A 62 -4.44 -11.59 -9.34
CA GLU A 62 -3.43 -12.29 -8.54
C GLU A 62 -3.30 -11.67 -7.15
N VAL A 63 -3.30 -10.34 -7.04
CA VAL A 63 -3.34 -9.63 -5.76
C VAL A 63 -4.61 -10.00 -5.00
N ASN A 64 -5.76 -10.03 -5.67
CA ASN A 64 -7.02 -10.39 -5.05
C ASN A 64 -6.97 -11.81 -4.51
N GLN A 65 -6.51 -12.77 -5.31
CA GLN A 65 -6.46 -14.17 -4.92
C GLN A 65 -5.55 -14.42 -3.71
N ARG A 66 -4.41 -13.72 -3.64
CA ARG A 66 -3.36 -14.02 -2.65
C ARG A 66 -3.39 -13.10 -1.42
N VAL A 67 -3.94 -11.90 -1.54
CA VAL A 67 -3.95 -10.88 -0.50
C VAL A 67 -5.37 -10.50 -0.10
N ASN A 68 -6.19 -10.01 -1.04
CA ASN A 68 -7.47 -9.41 -0.67
C ASN A 68 -8.51 -10.44 -0.22
N TYR A 69 -8.68 -11.56 -0.94
CA TYR A 69 -9.73 -12.53 -0.61
C TYR A 69 -9.52 -13.22 0.74
N PRO A 70 -8.30 -13.66 1.12
CA PRO A 70 -8.07 -14.22 2.45
C PRO A 70 -8.44 -13.24 3.57
N ILE A 71 -8.04 -11.97 3.43
CA ILE A 71 -8.35 -10.91 4.40
C ILE A 71 -9.84 -10.62 4.43
N LYS A 72 -10.45 -10.40 3.26
CA LYS A 72 -11.87 -10.08 3.11
C LYS A 72 -12.76 -11.17 3.68
N ALA A 73 -12.42 -12.43 3.45
CA ALA A 73 -13.21 -13.57 3.94
C ALA A 73 -13.35 -13.53 5.47
N VAL A 74 -12.25 -13.30 6.19
CA VAL A 74 -12.26 -13.22 7.66
C VAL A 74 -13.01 -11.97 8.13
N LEU A 75 -12.71 -10.80 7.57
CA LEU A 75 -13.32 -9.55 8.03
C LEU A 75 -14.83 -9.50 7.77
N VAL A 76 -15.27 -9.98 6.60
CA VAL A 76 -16.71 -10.06 6.29
C VAL A 76 -17.40 -11.05 7.21
N ASP A 77 -16.78 -12.17 7.53
CA ASP A 77 -17.32 -13.13 8.50
C ASP A 77 -17.47 -12.51 9.89
N MET A 78 -16.45 -11.80 10.37
CA MET A 78 -16.50 -11.08 11.65
C MET A 78 -17.58 -9.99 11.68
N VAL A 79 -17.76 -9.24 10.59
CA VAL A 79 -18.86 -8.25 10.47
C VAL A 79 -20.22 -8.95 10.49
N ASN A 80 -20.38 -10.04 9.74
CA ASN A 80 -21.65 -10.78 9.68
C ASN A 80 -22.02 -11.45 11.00
N GLN A 81 -21.04 -11.73 11.86
CA GLN A 81 -21.22 -12.26 13.21
C GLN A 81 -21.34 -11.16 14.28
N ASP A 82 -21.50 -9.89 13.88
CA ASP A 82 -21.59 -8.73 14.75
C ASP A 82 -20.37 -8.57 15.69
N GLN A 83 -19.20 -9.10 15.31
CA GLN A 83 -17.94 -8.96 16.07
C GLN A 83 -17.17 -7.67 15.74
N LEU A 84 -17.43 -7.09 14.57
CA LEU A 84 -16.85 -5.82 14.13
C LEU A 84 -17.97 -4.85 13.75
N ASP A 85 -18.10 -3.77 14.51
CA ASP A 85 -18.93 -2.64 14.14
C ASP A 85 -18.14 -1.70 13.22
N MET A 86 -18.25 -1.92 11.92
CA MET A 86 -17.65 -1.06 10.90
C MET A 86 -18.48 0.20 10.62
N ASP A 87 -19.37 0.64 11.51
CA ASP A 87 -19.93 2.00 11.53
C ASP A 87 -19.23 2.89 12.57
N ASP A 88 -18.77 2.30 13.69
CA ASP A 88 -17.97 2.96 14.71
C ASP A 88 -16.60 3.44 14.16
N GLN A 89 -16.26 4.71 14.46
CA GLN A 89 -15.07 5.36 13.92
C GLN A 89 -13.76 4.86 14.52
N LEU A 90 -13.78 4.44 15.79
CA LEU A 90 -12.62 3.88 16.46
C LEU A 90 -12.36 2.46 15.97
N VAL A 91 -13.41 1.64 15.83
CA VAL A 91 -13.30 0.29 15.25
C VAL A 91 -12.80 0.37 13.81
N LYS A 92 -13.35 1.28 12.98
CA LYS A 92 -12.83 1.55 11.63
C LYS A 92 -11.34 1.83 11.62
N TYR A 93 -10.86 2.70 12.52
CA TYR A 93 -9.45 3.07 12.61
C TYR A 93 -8.59 1.87 13.00
N CYS A 94 -8.96 1.14 14.06
CA CYS A 94 -8.21 -0.02 14.55
C CYS A 94 -8.14 -1.13 13.49
N VAL A 95 -9.28 -1.45 12.87
CA VAL A 95 -9.35 -2.46 11.81
C VAL A 95 -8.52 -2.01 10.61
N SER A 96 -8.68 -0.78 10.12
CA SER A 96 -7.90 -0.30 8.98
C SER A 96 -6.40 -0.28 9.24
N SER A 97 -5.96 0.11 10.44
CA SER A 97 -4.56 0.10 10.83
C SER A 97 -3.97 -1.32 10.80
N LEU A 98 -4.65 -2.27 11.42
CA LEU A 98 -4.21 -3.67 11.44
C LEU A 98 -4.23 -4.28 10.03
N VAL A 99 -5.33 -4.11 9.30
CA VAL A 99 -5.51 -4.73 7.99
C VAL A 99 -4.55 -4.11 6.97
N THR A 100 -4.25 -2.81 7.06
CA THR A 100 -3.21 -2.17 6.23
C THR A 100 -1.85 -2.84 6.45
N LEU A 101 -1.47 -3.15 7.69
CA LEU A 101 -0.22 -3.84 8.00
C LEU A 101 -0.20 -5.27 7.43
N ILE A 102 -1.25 -6.05 7.67
CA ILE A 102 -1.37 -7.42 7.17
C ILE A 102 -1.34 -7.45 5.64
N ALA A 103 -2.08 -6.52 5.01
CA ALA A 103 -2.16 -6.46 3.57
C ALA A 103 -0.84 -5.96 2.94
N GLU A 104 -0.10 -5.05 3.58
CA GLU A 104 1.25 -4.64 3.16
C GLU A 104 2.24 -5.82 3.23
N TYR A 105 2.17 -6.62 4.29
CA TYR A 105 3.00 -7.84 4.40
C TYR A 105 2.64 -8.87 3.31
N GLY A 106 1.34 -9.10 3.09
CA GLY A 106 0.85 -9.96 2.01
C GLY A 106 1.30 -9.47 0.63
N LEU A 107 1.23 -8.16 0.40
CA LEU A 107 1.67 -7.52 -0.84
C LEU A 107 3.18 -7.65 -1.04
N THR A 108 3.99 -7.46 0.02
CA THR A 108 5.44 -7.65 -0.03
C THR A 108 5.81 -9.07 -0.45
N ARG A 109 5.17 -10.07 0.15
CA ARG A 109 5.37 -11.49 -0.24
C ARG A 109 4.91 -11.76 -1.67
N PHE A 110 3.79 -11.16 -2.07
CA PHE A 110 3.30 -11.24 -3.44
C PHE A 110 4.31 -10.67 -4.43
N VAL A 111 4.83 -9.46 -4.20
CA VAL A 111 5.82 -8.80 -5.06
C VAL A 111 7.07 -9.64 -5.20
N HIS A 112 7.58 -10.19 -4.10
CA HIS A 112 8.73 -11.09 -4.14
C HIS A 112 8.45 -12.34 -4.98
N SER A 113 7.33 -13.01 -4.71
CA SER A 113 6.92 -14.20 -5.48
C SER A 113 6.72 -13.90 -6.96
N TRP A 114 6.09 -12.76 -7.27
CA TRP A 114 5.86 -12.31 -8.64
C TRP A 114 7.18 -12.02 -9.35
N ASN A 115 8.08 -11.27 -8.75
CA ASN A 115 9.32 -10.92 -9.44
C ASN A 115 10.25 -12.12 -9.71
N CYS A 116 10.08 -13.20 -8.94
CA CYS A 116 10.82 -14.46 -9.10
C CYS A 116 10.11 -15.52 -9.95
N HIS A 117 8.82 -15.36 -10.28
CA HIS A 117 8.09 -16.37 -11.05
C HIS A 117 8.36 -16.25 -12.54
N ARG A 118 8.25 -17.38 -13.26
CA ARG A 118 8.36 -17.40 -14.72
C ARG A 118 7.01 -17.10 -15.34
N ILE A 119 6.92 -16.00 -16.07
CA ILE A 119 5.77 -15.64 -16.92
C ILE A 119 5.90 -16.40 -18.25
N PRO A 120 4.92 -17.26 -18.61
CA PRO A 120 4.93 -17.98 -19.87
C PRO A 120 5.05 -17.03 -21.07
N GLY A 121 6.00 -17.31 -21.97
CA GLY A 121 6.23 -16.49 -23.16
C GLY A 121 6.98 -15.17 -22.91
N HIS A 122 7.32 -14.83 -21.66
CA HIS A 122 8.06 -13.60 -21.34
C HIS A 122 9.38 -13.89 -20.62
N GLY A 123 9.37 -14.71 -19.57
CA GLY A 123 10.57 -15.03 -18.76
C GLY A 123 10.37 -14.71 -17.28
N ILE A 124 11.46 -14.56 -16.54
CA ILE A 124 11.42 -14.21 -15.10
C ILE A 124 11.64 -12.69 -14.98
N PRO A 125 10.72 -11.93 -14.34
CA PRO A 125 10.83 -10.46 -14.28
C PRO A 125 12.15 -9.96 -13.71
N ASN A 126 12.67 -10.59 -12.65
CA ASN A 126 13.98 -10.22 -12.09
C ASN A 126 15.13 -10.41 -13.09
N ASN A 127 15.08 -11.45 -13.93
CA ASN A 127 16.13 -11.70 -14.92
C ASN A 127 16.04 -10.68 -16.05
N ILE A 128 14.84 -10.48 -16.61
CA ILE A 128 14.61 -9.53 -17.71
C ILE A 128 14.91 -8.10 -17.25
N GLY A 129 14.50 -7.73 -16.03
CA GLY A 129 14.77 -6.41 -15.46
C GLY A 129 16.24 -6.16 -15.14
N SER A 130 17.04 -7.21 -14.90
CA SER A 130 18.48 -7.08 -14.64
C SER A 130 19.30 -6.73 -15.89
N GLU A 131 18.78 -7.03 -17.08
CA GLU A 131 19.39 -6.70 -18.36
C GLU A 131 19.17 -5.23 -18.76
N SER A 132 18.31 -4.51 -18.01
CA SER A 132 18.00 -3.10 -18.25
C SER A 132 19.17 -2.21 -17.78
N THR A 133 19.92 -1.66 -18.74
CA THR A 133 21.02 -0.71 -18.52
C THR A 133 20.54 0.74 -18.37
N ARG A 134 19.35 0.97 -17.82
CA ARG A 134 18.77 2.32 -17.73
C ARG A 134 19.53 3.19 -16.71
N ALA A 135 19.85 4.41 -17.11
CA ALA A 135 20.52 5.39 -16.28
C ALA A 135 19.61 5.76 -15.10
N ARG A 136 20.11 5.60 -13.88
CA ARG A 136 19.41 6.08 -12.68
C ARG A 136 19.34 7.59 -12.76
N VAL A 137 18.12 8.12 -12.76
CA VAL A 137 17.88 9.54 -12.55
C VAL A 137 18.30 9.87 -11.11
N GLY A 138 19.06 10.95 -10.91
CA GLY A 138 19.50 11.36 -9.57
C GLY A 138 18.32 11.69 -8.64
N GLU A 139 18.47 11.45 -7.34
CA GLU A 139 17.41 11.69 -6.34
C GLU A 139 16.91 13.15 -6.31
N ASP A 140 17.75 14.09 -6.72
CA ASP A 140 17.46 15.52 -6.81
C ASP A 140 16.66 15.92 -8.06
N ALA A 141 16.49 15.01 -9.01
CA ALA A 141 15.74 15.30 -10.24
C ALA A 141 14.24 15.44 -10.01
N PHE A 142 13.73 14.87 -8.91
CA PHE A 142 12.32 14.90 -8.55
C PHE A 142 12.12 15.67 -7.24
N PRO A 143 11.26 16.71 -7.22
CA PRO A 143 10.92 17.41 -5.98
C PRO A 143 10.16 16.51 -5.01
N SER A 144 10.02 16.93 -3.74
CA SER A 144 9.22 16.20 -2.74
C SER A 144 7.73 16.16 -3.13
N ALA A 145 6.95 15.24 -2.54
CA ALA A 145 5.51 15.21 -2.74
C ALA A 145 4.82 16.53 -2.38
N GLU A 146 5.23 17.20 -1.30
CA GLU A 146 4.67 18.50 -0.89
C GLU A 146 4.96 19.57 -1.93
N THR A 147 6.20 19.63 -2.42
CA THR A 147 6.61 20.58 -3.44
C THR A 147 5.86 20.33 -4.75
N SER A 148 5.74 19.06 -5.14
CA SER A 148 4.99 18.65 -6.34
C SER A 148 3.50 18.95 -6.24
N ALA A 149 2.90 18.73 -5.06
CA ALA A 149 1.51 19.05 -4.80
C ALA A 149 1.25 20.57 -4.81
N ALA A 150 2.19 21.37 -4.30
CA ALA A 150 2.12 22.83 -4.36
C ALA A 150 2.21 23.33 -5.80
N MET A 151 3.13 22.79 -6.61
CA MET A 151 3.23 23.10 -8.05
C MET A 151 1.93 22.75 -8.78
N TYR A 152 1.39 21.55 -8.54
CA TYR A 152 0.10 21.12 -9.13
C TYR A 152 -1.05 22.09 -8.79
N ALA A 153 -1.13 22.50 -7.52
CA ALA A 153 -2.17 23.44 -7.07
C ALA A 153 -2.02 24.82 -7.71
N GLN A 154 -0.77 25.29 -7.88
CA GLN A 154 -0.48 26.56 -8.55
C GLN A 154 -0.87 26.53 -10.03
N ASP A 155 -0.57 25.44 -10.74
CA ASP A 155 -0.79 25.33 -12.18
C ASP A 155 -2.24 25.06 -12.56
N LEU A 156 -2.94 24.22 -11.79
CA LEU A 156 -4.29 23.74 -12.13
C LEU A 156 -5.39 24.30 -11.21
N GLY A 157 -5.04 25.09 -10.20
CA GLY A 157 -5.99 25.70 -9.27
C GLY A 157 -6.78 24.67 -8.43
N SER A 158 -6.29 23.44 -8.32
CA SER A 158 -6.97 22.34 -7.60
C SER A 158 -6.03 21.64 -6.64
N SER A 159 -6.57 21.14 -5.52
CA SER A 159 -5.78 20.43 -4.52
C SER A 159 -5.87 18.92 -4.72
N LEU A 160 -4.72 18.25 -4.57
CA LEU A 160 -4.69 16.80 -4.45
C LEU A 160 -5.26 16.42 -3.08
N THR A 161 -5.99 15.30 -3.02
CA THR A 161 -6.38 14.69 -1.75
C THR A 161 -5.12 14.26 -0.99
N ALA A 162 -4.76 15.02 0.04
CA ALA A 162 -3.57 14.80 0.82
C ALA A 162 -3.78 13.71 1.88
N TYR A 163 -4.75 13.91 2.77
CA TYR A 163 -5.07 12.96 3.83
C TYR A 163 -6.58 12.91 4.00
N SER A 164 -7.17 11.73 3.81
CA SER A 164 -8.53 11.46 4.26
C SER A 164 -8.41 10.54 5.47
N PRO A 165 -8.88 10.96 6.66
CA PRO A 165 -8.92 10.05 7.79
C PRO A 165 -9.91 8.92 7.47
N TYR A 166 -9.46 7.68 7.62
CA TYR A 166 -10.32 6.51 7.63
C TYR A 166 -10.51 6.10 9.09
N GLY A 167 -11.71 6.36 9.62
CA GLY A 167 -11.92 6.29 11.07
C GLY A 167 -11.27 7.47 11.81
N THR A 168 -11.38 7.46 13.13
CA THR A 168 -10.81 8.49 14.01
C THR A 168 -9.65 7.89 14.79
N ASP A 169 -8.47 8.51 14.67
CA ASP A 169 -7.32 8.15 15.50
C ASP A 169 -7.66 8.38 16.99
N PRO A 170 -7.58 7.36 17.86
CA PRO A 170 -7.84 7.52 19.28
C PRO A 170 -6.80 8.39 19.99
N PHE A 171 -5.62 8.58 19.40
CA PHE A 171 -4.53 9.31 20.03
C PHE A 171 -4.52 10.76 19.58
N SER A 172 -4.50 11.68 20.55
CA SER A 172 -4.38 13.11 20.30
C SER A 172 -2.95 13.55 19.96
N SER A 173 -1.94 12.70 20.21
CA SER A 173 -0.54 12.98 19.91
C SER A 173 0.31 11.70 19.80
N GLU A 174 1.49 11.81 19.17
CA GLU A 174 2.44 10.71 19.04
C GLU A 174 2.99 10.27 20.41
N GLU A 175 3.15 11.20 21.35
CA GLU A 175 3.58 10.89 22.72
C GLU A 175 2.53 10.06 23.46
N ALA A 176 1.24 10.38 23.28
CA ALA A 176 0.15 9.59 23.86
C ALA A 176 0.11 8.18 23.27
N ARG A 177 0.33 8.06 21.95
CA ARG A 177 0.44 6.77 21.26
C ARG A 177 1.60 5.93 21.79
N LYS A 178 2.78 6.54 21.92
CA LYS A 178 3.98 5.86 22.43
C LYS A 178 3.80 5.42 23.89
N LEU A 179 3.28 6.27 24.75
CA LEU A 179 3.01 5.92 26.16
C LEU A 179 2.03 4.74 26.27
N PHE A 180 0.98 4.73 25.44
CA PHE A 180 0.06 3.61 25.38
C PHE A 180 0.76 2.34 24.91
N GLN A 181 1.55 2.41 23.83
CA GLN A 181 2.31 1.26 23.32
C GLN A 181 3.26 0.69 24.39
N ASP A 182 4.00 1.55 25.09
CA ASP A 182 4.92 1.14 26.16
C ASP A 182 4.17 0.46 27.32
N THR A 183 3.00 1.00 27.69
CA THR A 183 2.13 0.42 28.74
C THR A 183 1.52 -0.90 28.29
N PHE A 184 1.00 -0.97 27.06
CA PHE A 184 0.42 -2.17 26.48
C PHE A 184 1.45 -3.30 26.38
N ASN A 185 2.66 -2.99 25.91
CA ASN A 185 3.76 -3.96 25.83
C ASN A 185 4.21 -4.44 27.21
N HIS A 186 4.13 -3.58 28.23
CA HIS A 186 4.41 -3.97 29.62
C HIS A 186 3.32 -4.87 30.21
N GLU A 187 2.04 -4.56 29.95
CA GLU A 187 0.90 -5.31 30.48
C GLU A 187 0.64 -6.63 29.74
N ILE A 188 0.96 -6.70 28.45
CA ILE A 188 0.75 -7.87 27.60
C ILE A 188 2.04 -8.20 26.82
N PRO A 189 3.08 -8.72 27.50
CA PRO A 189 4.39 -8.93 26.90
C PRO A 189 4.39 -9.98 25.78
N ASP A 190 3.48 -10.95 25.82
CA ASP A 190 3.39 -12.04 24.85
C ASP A 190 3.01 -11.58 23.43
N LEU A 191 2.39 -10.40 23.31
CA LEU A 191 1.99 -9.81 22.03
C LEU A 191 3.12 -9.00 21.36
N HIS A 192 4.24 -8.75 22.05
CA HIS A 192 5.39 -8.06 21.48
C HIS A 192 5.98 -8.79 20.26
N PHE A 193 5.89 -10.12 20.22
CA PHE A 193 6.43 -10.94 19.12
C PHE A 193 5.73 -10.76 17.76
N PHE A 194 4.58 -10.09 17.69
CA PHE A 194 3.79 -9.93 16.46
C PHE A 194 3.90 -8.55 15.81
N ILE A 195 4.66 -7.60 16.39
CA ILE A 195 4.69 -6.18 15.98
C ILE A 195 6.08 -5.71 15.48
N GLU A 196 7.09 -6.59 15.40
CA GLU A 196 8.36 -6.30 14.69
C GLU A 196 8.28 -6.62 13.19
#